data_AF-A0A3C1FFD4-F1
#
_entry.id   AF-A0A3C1FFD4-F1
#
_cell.length_a   1.000
_cell.length_b   1.000
_cell.length_c   1.000
_cell.angle_alpha   90.00
_cell.angle_beta   90.00
_cell.angle_gamma   90.00
#
_symmetry.space_group_name_H-M   'P 1'
#
loop_
_entity.id
_entity.type
_entity.pdbx_description
1 polymer ?
#
loop_
_entity_poly.entity_id
_entity_poly.type
_entity_poly.pdbx_seq_one_letter_code
_entity_poly.pdbx_strand_id
1 'polypeptide(L)'
;MNLAWPNRSTVQNRLTRAELVALVDQTRRDQHISVRAAARLSGVPASTMQGWLQGRHFPTPALRPKFLALVDHLGLSAVLHGGLWQGEL
;
A
#
# COMPACT_ATOMS: atom_id res chain seq x y z
N MET A 1 -21.89 -3.59 35.44
CA MET A 1 -21.75 -2.47 34.48
C MET A 1 -21.07 -3.03 33.24
N ASN A 2 -21.86 -3.35 32.21
CA ASN A 2 -21.36 -3.93 30.95
C ASN A 2 -21.08 -2.81 29.97
N LEU A 3 -19.79 -2.55 29.68
CA LEU A 3 -19.39 -1.81 28.49
C LEU A 3 -19.47 -2.78 27.31
N ALA A 4 -20.67 -2.91 26.74
CA ALA A 4 -20.86 -3.57 25.46
C ALA A 4 -20.13 -2.75 24.40
N TRP A 5 -18.98 -3.26 23.93
CA TRP A 5 -18.34 -2.76 22.72
C TRP A 5 -19.34 -2.94 21.56
N PRO A 6 -19.62 -1.91 20.75
CA PRO A 6 -20.53 -2.07 19.64
C PRO A 6 -19.99 -3.15 18.69
N ASN A 7 -20.86 -4.11 18.46
CA ASN A 7 -20.85 -5.19 17.48
C ASN A 7 -19.90 -4.94 16.28
N ARG A 8 -18.90 -5.82 16.09
CA ARG A 8 -18.06 -5.88 14.88
C ARG A 8 -18.88 -6.41 13.69
N SER A 9 -19.80 -5.61 13.21
CA SER A 9 -20.55 -5.86 11.97
C SER A 9 -19.74 -5.39 10.76
N THR A 10 -19.00 -6.32 10.14
CA THR A 10 -19.00 -6.61 8.69
C THR A 10 -19.03 -5.48 7.65
N VAL A 11 -18.44 -4.30 7.90
CA VAL A 11 -17.95 -3.44 6.83
C VAL A 11 -16.44 -3.62 6.81
N GLN A 12 -15.96 -4.45 5.88
CA GLN A 12 -14.53 -4.58 5.56
C GLN A 12 -13.98 -3.16 5.34
N ASN A 13 -13.17 -2.63 6.26
CA ASN A 13 -12.51 -1.34 6.09
C ASN A 13 -11.46 -1.48 4.96
N ARG A 14 -11.93 -1.30 3.72
CA ARG A 14 -11.15 -1.40 2.50
C ARG A 14 -10.34 -0.10 2.35
N LEU A 15 -9.02 -0.20 2.43
CA LEU A 15 -8.13 0.95 2.32
C LEU A 15 -8.30 1.67 0.97
N THR A 16 -8.30 2.99 1.00
CA THR A 16 -8.12 3.81 -0.21
C THR A 16 -6.68 3.66 -0.75
N ARG A 17 -6.46 4.09 -2.00
CA ARG A 17 -5.10 4.13 -2.60
C ARG A 17 -4.11 4.93 -1.74
N ALA A 18 -4.56 6.06 -1.19
CA ALA A 18 -3.74 6.94 -0.36
C ALA A 18 -3.39 6.28 0.98
N GLU A 19 -4.36 5.62 1.63
CA GLU A 19 -4.13 4.90 2.88
C GLU A 19 -3.20 3.70 2.67
N LEU A 20 -3.32 2.97 1.56
CA LEU A 20 -2.40 1.88 1.23
C LEU A 20 -0.97 2.40 1.03
N VAL A 21 -0.79 3.51 0.32
CA VAL A 21 0.53 4.12 0.12
C VAL A 21 1.13 4.57 1.46
N ALA A 22 0.34 5.20 2.32
CA ALA A 22 0.79 5.62 3.64
C ALA A 22 1.19 4.42 4.50
N LEU A 23 0.42 3.33 4.44
CA LEU A 23 0.74 2.08 5.13
C LEU A 23 2.03 1.46 4.60
N VAL A 24 2.20 1.36 3.29
CA VAL A 24 3.44 0.89 2.65
C VAL A 24 4.63 1.74 3.10
N ASP A 25 4.48 3.06 3.13
CA ASP A 25 5.52 3.99 3.55
C ASP A 25 5.87 3.87 5.04
N GLN A 26 4.89 3.64 5.89
CA GLN A 26 5.11 3.40 7.32
C GLN A 26 5.79 2.04 7.55
N THR A 27 5.25 0.95 6.99
CA THR A 27 5.76 -0.41 7.19
C THR A 27 7.21 -0.54 6.71
N ARG A 28 7.59 0.08 5.58
CA ARG A 28 9.01 0.06 5.17
C ARG A 28 9.92 0.75 6.19
N ARG A 29 9.46 1.82 6.85
CA ARG A 29 10.26 2.56 7.84
C ARG A 29 10.43 1.74 9.10
N ASP A 30 9.37 1.07 9.53
CA ASP A 30 9.37 0.15 10.69
C ASP A 30 10.32 -1.04 10.45
N GLN A 31 10.46 -1.48 9.19
CA GLN A 31 11.41 -2.52 8.78
C GLN A 31 12.81 -1.97 8.42
N HIS A 32 13.08 -0.69 8.67
CA HIS A 32 14.34 0.00 8.33
C HIS A 32 14.74 -0.08 6.84
N ILE A 33 13.76 -0.19 5.94
CA ILE A 33 13.93 -0.21 4.49
C ILE A 33 13.95 1.22 3.95
N SER A 34 15.09 1.63 3.40
CA SER A 34 15.25 2.91 2.71
C SER A 34 14.43 2.97 1.41
N VAL A 35 14.13 4.17 0.93
CA VAL A 35 13.47 4.39 -0.38
C VAL A 35 14.22 3.69 -1.52
N ARG A 36 15.56 3.75 -1.52
CA ARG A 36 16.39 3.09 -2.55
C ARG A 36 16.33 1.56 -2.44
N ALA A 37 16.28 1.01 -1.23
CA ALA A 37 16.13 -0.43 -1.03
C ALA A 37 14.75 -0.91 -1.50
N ALA A 38 13.67 -0.19 -1.17
CA ALA A 38 12.33 -0.47 -1.69
C ALA A 38 12.27 -0.41 -3.23
N ALA A 39 12.93 0.59 -3.83
CA ALA A 39 13.05 0.71 -5.29
C ALA A 39 13.76 -0.51 -5.91
N ARG A 40 14.82 -1.02 -5.27
CA ARG A 40 15.53 -2.23 -5.70
C ARG A 40 14.67 -3.49 -5.58
N LEU A 41 13.93 -3.65 -4.48
CA LEU A 41 13.01 -4.78 -4.27
C LEU A 41 11.92 -4.86 -5.35
N SER A 42 11.42 -3.70 -5.78
CA SER A 42 10.35 -3.59 -6.78
C SER A 42 10.83 -3.45 -8.23
N GLY A 43 12.14 -3.25 -8.45
CA GLY A 43 12.70 -3.06 -9.80
C GLY A 43 12.23 -1.78 -10.49
N VAL A 44 11.98 -0.70 -9.74
CA VAL A 44 11.63 0.63 -10.28
C VAL A 44 12.72 1.66 -10.00
N PRO A 45 12.78 2.77 -10.77
CA PRO A 45 13.62 3.91 -10.42
C PRO A 45 13.29 4.49 -9.04
N ALA A 46 14.30 4.99 -8.32
CA ALA A 46 14.10 5.59 -7.00
C ALA A 46 13.12 6.77 -7.01
N SER A 47 13.08 7.56 -8.10
CA SER A 47 12.12 8.65 -8.27
C SER A 47 10.68 8.16 -8.38
N THR A 48 10.43 7.04 -9.07
CA THR A 48 9.13 6.38 -9.13
C THR A 48 8.69 5.91 -7.75
N MET A 49 9.59 5.23 -7.03
CA MET A 49 9.34 4.79 -5.65
C MET A 49 8.99 5.97 -4.74
N GLN A 50 9.77 7.05 -4.81
CA GLN A 50 9.51 8.25 -4.04
C GLN A 50 8.16 8.90 -4.40
N GLY A 51 7.80 8.94 -5.68
CA GLY A 51 6.49 9.44 -6.13
C GLY A 51 5.33 8.64 -5.56
N TRP A 52 5.47 7.30 -5.50
CA TRP A 52 4.49 6.43 -4.84
C TRP A 52 4.39 6.70 -3.36
N LEU A 53 5.50 6.65 -2.63
CA LEU A 53 5.53 6.76 -1.16
C LEU A 53 5.07 8.13 -0.64
N GLN A 54 5.16 9.18 -1.47
CA GLN A 54 4.64 10.51 -1.16
C GLN A 54 3.17 10.69 -1.57
N GLY A 55 2.53 9.65 -2.13
CA GLY A 55 1.15 9.72 -2.59
C GLY A 55 0.91 10.59 -3.82
N ARG A 56 1.97 10.97 -4.56
CA ARG A 56 1.84 11.85 -5.74
C ARG A 56 1.07 11.15 -6.87
N HIS A 57 1.40 9.88 -7.12
CA HIS A 57 0.72 9.06 -8.12
C HIS A 57 0.60 7.62 -7.61
N PHE A 58 -0.49 6.96 -7.97
CA PHE A 58 -0.65 5.52 -7.78
C PHE A 58 -0.03 4.76 -8.98
N PRO A 59 0.36 3.48 -8.84
CA PRO A 59 0.94 2.73 -9.94
C PRO A 59 0.00 2.67 -11.15
N THR A 60 0.54 2.99 -12.33
CA THR A 60 -0.13 2.73 -13.60
C THR A 60 -0.29 1.23 -13.83
N PRO A 61 -1.16 0.79 -14.77
CA PRO A 61 -1.35 -0.64 -15.06
C PRO A 61 -0.04 -1.39 -15.34
N ALA A 62 0.89 -0.77 -16.09
CA ALA A 62 2.18 -1.37 -16.42
C ALA A 62 3.12 -1.55 -15.20
N LEU A 63 2.96 -0.72 -14.17
CA LEU A 63 3.78 -0.77 -12.95
C LEU A 63 3.11 -1.49 -11.79
N ARG A 64 1.83 -1.85 -11.92
CA ARG A 64 1.08 -2.58 -10.88
C ARG A 64 1.81 -3.84 -10.39
N PRO A 65 2.35 -4.73 -11.25
CA PRO A 65 3.06 -5.93 -10.77
C PRO A 65 4.26 -5.59 -9.86
N LYS A 66 4.98 -4.50 -10.16
CA LYS A 66 6.14 -4.05 -9.37
C LYS A 66 5.73 -3.49 -8.02
N PHE A 67 4.63 -2.75 -7.97
CA PHE A 67 4.06 -2.29 -6.70
C PHE A 67 3.54 -3.44 -5.86
N LEU A 68 2.88 -4.42 -6.47
CA LEU A 68 2.42 -5.63 -5.77
C LEU A 68 3.59 -6.42 -5.18
N ALA A 69 4.73 -6.52 -5.87
CA ALA A 69 5.93 -7.15 -5.33
C ALA A 69 6.45 -6.42 -4.07
N LEU A 70 6.43 -5.07 -4.05
CA LEU A 70 6.76 -4.32 -2.85
C LEU A 70 5.78 -4.61 -1.70
N VAL A 71 4.48 -4.58 -1.97
CA VAL A 71 3.43 -4.85 -0.97
C VAL A 71 3.60 -6.25 -0.38
N ASP A 72 3.93 -7.24 -1.21
CA ASP A 72 4.18 -8.61 -0.78
C ASP A 72 5.44 -8.74 0.08
N HIS A 73 6.55 -8.12 -0.35
CA HIS A 73 7.78 -8.06 0.45
C HIS A 73 7.57 -7.42 1.84
N LEU A 74 6.64 -6.48 1.94
CA LEU A 74 6.29 -5.83 3.22
C LEU A 74 5.25 -6.61 4.04
N GLY A 75 4.73 -7.73 3.54
CA GLY A 75 3.73 -8.55 4.23
C GLY A 75 2.32 -7.93 4.24
N LEU A 76 2.03 -7.03 3.29
CA LEU A 76 0.79 -6.25 3.25
C LEU A 76 -0.24 -6.80 2.24
N SER A 77 -0.01 -7.98 1.65
CA SER A 77 -0.88 -8.56 0.62
C SER A 77 -2.33 -8.75 1.08
N ALA A 78 -2.56 -9.02 2.38
CA ALA A 78 -3.90 -9.24 2.94
C ALA A 78 -4.79 -7.98 2.94
N VAL A 79 -4.23 -6.78 2.85
CA VAL A 79 -5.01 -5.53 2.82
C VAL A 79 -5.41 -5.10 1.41
N LEU A 80 -4.89 -5.78 0.38
CA LEU A 80 -5.22 -5.50 -1.02
C LEU A 80 -6.66 -5.94 -1.35
N HIS A 81 -7.37 -5.10 -2.11
CA HIS A 81 -8.65 -5.47 -2.71
C HIS A 81 -8.79 -4.89 -4.13
N GLY A 82 -9.67 -5.48 -4.93
CA GLY A 82 -9.86 -5.12 -6.34
C GLY A 82 -10.21 -3.65 -6.57
N GLY A 83 -10.97 -3.04 -5.65
CA GLY A 83 -11.37 -1.62 -5.71
C GLY A 83 -10.20 -0.63 -5.77
N LEU A 84 -9.00 -1.02 -5.34
CA LEU A 84 -7.80 -0.18 -5.45
C LEU A 84 -7.44 0.16 -6.90
N TRP A 85 -7.85 -0.64 -7.88
CA TRP A 85 -7.47 -0.47 -9.28
C TRP A 85 -8.59 0.12 -10.13
N GLN A 86 -9.77 0.29 -9.53
CA GLN A 86 -10.94 0.87 -10.16
C GLN A 86 -10.85 2.39 -9.99
N GLY A 87 -10.64 3.11 -11.09
CA GLY A 87 -10.43 4.56 -11.08
C GLY A 87 -9.55 5.01 -12.24
N GLU A 88 -10.16 5.01 -13.42
CA GLU A 88 -9.98 5.91 -14.57
C GLU A 88 -11.04 5.48 -15.61
N LEU A 89 -12.24 6.04 -15.47
CA LEU A 89 -13.18 6.27 -16.58
C LEU A 89 -13.44 7.76 -16.62
#